data_AF-A0A9D7D077-F1
#
_entry.id   AF-A0A9D7D077-F1
#
_cell.length_a   1.000
_cell.length_b   1.000
_cell.length_c   1.000
_cell.angle_alpha   90.00
_cell.angle_beta   90.00
_cell.angle_gamma   90.00
#
_symmetry.space_group_name_H-M   'P 1'
#
loop_
_entity.id
_entity.type
_entity.pdbx_description
1 polymer ?
#
loop_
_entity_poly.entity_id
_entity_poly.type
_entity_poly.pdbx_seq_one_letter_code
_entity_poly.pdbx_strand_id
1 'polypeptide(L)'
;MRRAGWISGAVLAALAACSYELGGEGDVAVLDASVTGPNAESQDTASPKEAPAVDAGGDGGAEELIVDEFDDPALVDDTKSVGYVVAGGALAMKSSIERGTGADGACVVTGTIDLTATTCVGRPGPDVIIYAASQPIAAQADTISIGGMTAGLAAGDEIVILDMQGPTAGRAEFRRVASVTSVGLSTTTPLSFPHGAADRPAVQRVPNYASFAVAGGGRVVAPAWDGTRGGALVVRVRDAATIAGALDASGAGYRGGARPGNNTNADGFVGESALPGFGSLRTAAPNGGGGGAGRGDPCGGRGVGAGGGGHGTVGGTGGDVACGGQGGAVFGGADRLSLGGGGGSGGNDNTLGNNPVGGAGGRGGGAIFLEADTVTFTGLVLANGTAGQGDAPPCPGTSSSTAMCWDFSGPGGGGAGGAIWLRGTTVHAGSALVRASGGSAGIGVGNNGGVGGAGRVTIAAETLTGTTVPTATIGGVYPAASTVVSKDLLLGRKAVQALVSLAVDVAHRPSATKVKVSVSTDGTSWYGAMPPNADTLEDGTTTVPLDVPVGASLFYQLRFEGDQHATARVERVRVIVRR
;
A
#
# COMPACT_ATOMS: atom_id res chain seq x y z
N MET A 1 -5.94 66.97 -11.32
CA MET A 1 -4.54 66.54 -11.59
C MET A 1 -4.52 65.67 -12.85
N ARG A 2 -3.39 65.69 -13.56
CA ARG A 2 -3.10 65.31 -14.98
C ARG A 2 -3.48 63.85 -15.34
N ARG A 3 -4.10 63.51 -16.48
CA ARG A 3 -3.67 63.36 -17.91
C ARG A 3 -2.72 62.17 -18.24
N ALA A 4 -3.17 61.33 -19.19
CA ALA A 4 -2.47 60.51 -20.22
C ALA A 4 -1.55 59.35 -19.74
N GLY A 5 -1.31 58.24 -20.46
CA GLY A 5 -1.68 57.72 -21.78
C GLY A 5 -0.71 56.59 -22.24
N TRP A 6 -1.25 55.50 -22.80
CA TRP A 6 -0.78 54.61 -23.91
C TRP A 6 0.52 53.75 -23.88
N ILE A 7 0.30 52.42 -24.09
CA ILE A 7 0.91 51.40 -25.00
C ILE A 7 2.42 51.08 -24.98
N SER A 8 2.78 49.79 -24.80
CA SER A 8 3.46 48.87 -25.77
C SER A 8 4.16 47.67 -25.09
N GLY A 9 4.22 46.50 -25.77
CA GLY A 9 5.19 45.44 -25.46
C GLY A 9 4.70 44.00 -25.67
N ALA A 10 4.78 43.50 -26.91
CA ALA A 10 4.60 42.09 -27.28
C ALA A 10 5.87 41.27 -27.01
N VAL A 11 5.73 39.98 -26.66
CA VAL A 11 6.84 39.01 -26.69
C VAL A 11 6.47 37.87 -27.64
N LEU A 12 7.33 37.71 -28.65
CA LEU A 12 7.22 36.82 -29.79
C LEU A 12 7.89 35.47 -29.48
N ALA A 13 7.33 34.40 -30.03
CA ALA A 13 7.88 33.05 -30.04
C ALA A 13 9.13 32.93 -30.93
N ALA A 14 10.05 32.03 -30.57
CA ALA A 14 11.09 31.53 -31.45
C ALA A 14 11.28 30.02 -31.20
N LEU A 15 10.65 29.19 -32.05
CA LEU A 15 11.12 27.86 -32.40
C LEU A 15 12.16 28.02 -33.51
N ALA A 16 13.34 27.42 -33.34
CA ALA A 16 14.29 27.21 -34.43
C ALA A 16 14.67 25.73 -34.46
N ALA A 17 14.20 25.05 -35.50
CA ALA A 17 14.76 23.80 -35.99
C ALA A 17 16.02 24.13 -36.80
N CYS A 18 17.04 23.28 -36.74
CA CYS A 18 18.02 23.16 -37.80
C CYS A 18 18.59 21.74 -37.84
N SER A 19 18.29 21.05 -38.93
CA SER A 19 18.96 19.87 -39.46
C SER A 19 20.04 20.31 -40.46
N TYR A 20 21.22 19.69 -40.49
CA TYR A 20 21.95 19.40 -41.74
C TYR A 20 23.13 18.43 -41.53
N GLU A 21 23.49 17.81 -42.66
CA GLU A 21 24.24 16.60 -42.97
C GLU A 21 25.77 16.72 -43.16
N LEU A 22 26.45 15.56 -43.07
CA LEU A 22 27.62 15.04 -43.82
C LEU A 22 29.06 15.61 -43.63
N GLY A 23 30.01 14.68 -43.42
CA GLY A 23 31.17 14.51 -44.32
C GLY A 23 32.59 14.44 -43.74
N GLY A 24 33.21 13.25 -43.83
CA GLY A 24 34.65 12.96 -44.10
C GLY A 24 35.70 13.32 -43.04
N GLU A 25 36.86 12.69 -42.91
CA GLU A 25 37.54 11.55 -43.53
C GLU A 25 38.87 11.40 -42.74
N GLY A 26 39.40 10.19 -42.57
CA GLY A 26 40.69 10.00 -41.89
C GLY A 26 41.04 8.53 -41.60
N ASP A 27 41.36 7.80 -42.66
CA ASP A 27 42.06 6.50 -42.66
C ASP A 27 43.40 6.54 -41.88
N VAL A 28 43.82 5.39 -41.32
CA VAL A 28 45.04 4.63 -41.71
C VAL A 28 45.06 3.23 -41.06
N ALA A 29 45.01 2.19 -41.93
CA ALA A 29 45.59 0.83 -41.93
C ALA A 29 45.77 0.05 -40.59
N VAL A 30 45.15 -1.12 -40.35
CA VAL A 30 45.28 -2.45 -41.01
C VAL A 30 46.70 -3.02 -41.05
N LEU A 31 46.98 -4.05 -40.23
CA LEU A 31 47.51 -5.33 -40.70
C LEU A 31 47.39 -6.44 -39.65
N ASP A 32 46.60 -7.43 -40.03
CA ASP A 32 46.38 -8.76 -39.46
C ASP A 32 47.51 -9.71 -39.90
N ALA A 33 47.89 -10.68 -39.07
CA ALA A 33 48.26 -12.03 -39.50
C ALA A 33 48.60 -12.93 -38.30
N SER A 34 47.83 -14.01 -38.23
CA SER A 34 48.00 -15.22 -37.44
C SER A 34 48.99 -16.21 -38.09
N VAL A 35 49.26 -17.33 -37.39
CA VAL A 35 49.47 -18.72 -37.90
C VAL A 35 50.80 -19.44 -37.51
N THR A 36 50.63 -20.44 -36.61
CA THR A 36 51.23 -21.82 -36.50
C THR A 36 52.62 -22.13 -35.90
N GLY A 37 52.67 -23.22 -35.09
CA GLY A 37 53.80 -23.81 -34.32
C GLY A 37 54.79 -24.68 -35.14
N PRO A 38 55.34 -25.85 -34.69
CA PRO A 38 55.29 -26.58 -33.41
C PRO A 38 56.67 -27.16 -32.88
N ASN A 39 56.63 -27.87 -31.74
CA ASN A 39 57.50 -28.97 -31.23
C ASN A 39 58.98 -28.77 -30.82
N ALA A 40 59.27 -29.05 -29.53
CA ALA A 40 60.35 -29.94 -29.09
C ALA A 40 60.12 -30.45 -27.64
N GLU A 41 60.07 -31.78 -27.48
CA GLU A 41 60.20 -32.54 -26.21
C GLU A 41 61.59 -32.29 -25.57
N SER A 42 61.89 -32.48 -24.28
CA SER A 42 61.68 -33.65 -23.42
C SER A 42 62.24 -33.42 -21.99
N GLN A 43 61.81 -34.28 -21.05
CA GLN A 43 62.44 -34.75 -19.81
C GLN A 43 62.05 -34.16 -18.43
N ASP A 44 61.09 -34.87 -17.84
CA ASP A 44 60.97 -35.41 -16.47
C ASP A 44 62.15 -35.18 -15.49
N THR A 45 61.86 -34.69 -14.28
CA THR A 45 62.10 -35.41 -13.00
C THR A 45 61.83 -34.54 -11.75
N ALA A 46 61.11 -35.15 -10.81
CA ALA A 46 61.21 -35.02 -9.35
C ALA A 46 60.85 -33.70 -8.63
N SER A 47 59.86 -33.83 -7.74
CA SER A 47 59.65 -32.96 -6.57
C SER A 47 60.89 -32.87 -5.67
N PRO A 48 61.11 -31.71 -5.02
CA PRO A 48 61.63 -31.66 -3.65
C PRO A 48 60.55 -31.04 -2.75
N LYS A 49 59.98 -31.77 -1.78
CA LYS A 49 60.52 -32.01 -0.44
C LYS A 49 61.04 -30.72 0.22
N GLU A 50 60.26 -30.27 1.20
CA GLU A 50 60.52 -29.16 2.10
C GLU A 50 61.98 -29.11 2.59
N ALA A 51 62.54 -27.90 2.56
CA ALA A 51 63.63 -27.49 3.44
C ALA A 51 63.09 -26.37 4.35
N PRO A 52 63.48 -26.35 5.63
CA PRO A 52 62.82 -25.57 6.67
C PRO A 52 63.09 -24.09 6.45
N ALA A 53 62.04 -23.27 6.48
CA ALA A 53 62.21 -21.83 6.61
C ALA A 53 62.90 -21.56 7.95
N VAL A 54 64.13 -21.08 7.83
CA VAL A 54 64.96 -20.54 8.90
C VAL A 54 64.19 -19.38 9.53
N ASP A 55 63.95 -19.50 10.84
CA ASP A 55 63.53 -18.41 11.72
C ASP A 55 64.58 -17.30 11.67
N ALA A 56 64.32 -16.29 10.84
CA ALA A 56 65.01 -15.02 10.86
C ALA A 56 64.10 -14.02 11.56
N GLY A 57 64.32 -13.88 12.87
CA GLY A 57 63.70 -12.86 13.71
C GLY A 57 63.85 -11.47 13.09
N GLY A 58 62.70 -10.94 12.67
CA GLY A 58 62.45 -9.56 12.32
C GLY A 58 60.98 -9.29 12.61
N ASP A 59 60.71 -8.63 13.73
CA ASP A 59 59.40 -8.10 14.15
C ASP A 59 58.96 -6.98 13.18
N GLY A 60 58.57 -7.37 11.97
CA GLY A 60 57.68 -6.57 11.15
C GLY A 60 56.26 -7.00 11.47
N GLY A 61 55.59 -6.34 12.41
CA GLY A 61 54.23 -6.65 12.85
C GLY A 61 53.30 -6.99 11.68
N ALA A 62 52.84 -8.25 11.62
CA ALA A 62 51.98 -8.71 10.56
C ALA A 62 50.58 -8.08 10.71
N GLU A 63 50.11 -7.40 9.66
CA GLU A 63 48.74 -6.90 9.61
C GLU A 63 47.77 -8.04 9.29
N GLU A 64 46.72 -8.19 10.10
CA GLU A 64 45.60 -9.10 9.86
C GLU A 64 44.37 -8.29 9.44
N LEU A 65 43.65 -8.78 8.43
CA LEU A 65 42.41 -8.19 7.94
C LEU A 65 41.22 -8.97 8.45
N ILE A 66 40.34 -8.32 9.19
CA ILE A 66 39.02 -8.83 9.57
C ILE A 66 38.01 -8.23 8.60
N VAL A 67 37.19 -9.09 7.97
CA VAL A 67 36.17 -8.67 7.01
C VAL A 67 34.82 -9.16 7.47
N ASP A 68 33.85 -8.26 7.49
CA ASP A 68 32.43 -8.55 7.59
C ASP A 68 31.79 -8.23 6.23
N GLU A 69 31.50 -9.28 5.47
CA GLU A 69 30.81 -9.22 4.17
C GLU A 69 29.29 -9.43 4.33
N PHE A 70 28.80 -9.50 5.58
CA PHE A 70 27.40 -9.73 5.94
C PHE A 70 26.81 -11.08 5.49
N ASP A 71 27.61 -11.94 4.87
CA ASP A 71 27.23 -13.31 4.51
C ASP A 71 27.16 -14.24 5.73
N ASP A 72 27.84 -13.89 6.82
CA ASP A 72 27.70 -14.56 8.12
C ASP A 72 26.78 -13.74 9.05
N PRO A 73 25.50 -14.13 9.22
CA PRO A 73 24.59 -13.42 10.12
C PRO A 73 25.02 -13.49 11.59
N ALA A 74 25.99 -14.35 11.95
CA ALA A 74 26.53 -14.39 13.31
C ALA A 74 27.35 -13.15 13.68
N LEU A 75 27.82 -12.34 12.70
CA LEU A 75 28.59 -11.12 12.95
C LEU A 75 27.71 -9.89 13.24
N VAL A 76 26.43 -9.93 12.89
CA VAL A 76 25.47 -8.87 13.21
C VAL A 76 24.73 -9.18 14.52
N ASP A 77 24.54 -8.17 15.37
CA ASP A 77 23.74 -8.25 16.58
C ASP A 77 22.29 -7.87 16.27
N ASP A 78 21.47 -8.86 15.94
CA ASP A 78 20.04 -8.70 15.67
C ASP A 78 19.25 -8.11 16.84
N THR A 79 19.72 -8.27 18.07
CA THR A 79 19.02 -7.73 19.25
C THR A 79 19.18 -6.22 19.39
N LYS A 80 20.25 -5.68 18.79
CA LYS A 80 20.58 -4.24 18.78
C LYS A 80 20.36 -3.58 17.43
N SER A 81 20.05 -4.36 16.40
CA SER A 81 19.83 -3.90 15.03
C SER A 81 18.33 -3.79 14.72
N VAL A 82 17.93 -2.79 13.94
CA VAL A 82 16.52 -2.50 13.62
C VAL A 82 16.37 -2.12 12.15
N GLY A 83 15.31 -2.62 11.51
CA GLY A 83 14.86 -2.12 10.21
C GLY A 83 15.83 -2.35 9.04
N TYR A 84 16.60 -3.42 9.07
CA TYR A 84 17.62 -3.73 8.06
C TYR A 84 17.39 -5.09 7.38
N VAL A 85 18.06 -5.31 6.25
CA VAL A 85 18.12 -6.60 5.56
C VAL A 85 19.51 -6.79 4.94
N VAL A 86 19.98 -8.04 4.87
CA VAL A 86 21.09 -8.44 4.00
C VAL A 86 20.48 -9.04 2.73
N ALA A 87 20.68 -8.40 1.59
CA ALA A 87 20.12 -8.86 0.31
C ALA A 87 21.14 -8.70 -0.81
N GLY A 88 21.54 -9.83 -1.41
CA GLY A 88 22.59 -9.85 -2.43
C GLY A 88 23.97 -9.47 -1.90
N GLY A 89 24.32 -9.91 -0.68
CA GLY A 89 25.61 -9.64 -0.05
C GLY A 89 25.80 -8.21 0.47
N ALA A 90 24.73 -7.41 0.59
CA ALA A 90 24.81 -6.03 1.07
C ALA A 90 23.73 -5.72 2.11
N LEU A 91 24.10 -4.90 3.11
CA LEU A 91 23.19 -4.28 4.06
C LEU A 91 22.44 -3.12 3.42
N ALA A 92 21.12 -3.09 3.65
CA ALA A 92 20.24 -2.00 3.28
C ALA A 92 19.13 -1.80 4.31
N MET A 93 18.39 -0.70 4.21
CA MET A 93 17.13 -0.56 4.96
C MET A 93 16.14 -1.62 4.47
N LYS A 94 15.44 -2.25 5.41
CA LYS A 94 14.37 -3.19 5.08
C LYS A 94 13.22 -2.43 4.43
N SER A 95 12.91 -2.78 3.19
CA SER A 95 11.69 -2.30 2.53
C SER A 95 10.46 -2.84 3.26
N SER A 96 9.43 -2.01 3.32
CA SER A 96 8.10 -2.38 3.77
C SER A 96 7.29 -3.10 2.68
N ILE A 97 7.76 -3.12 1.43
CA ILE A 97 7.18 -3.94 0.35
C ILE A 97 7.49 -5.40 0.65
N GLU A 98 6.46 -6.20 0.85
CA GLU A 98 6.58 -7.65 1.01
C GLU A 98 6.23 -8.30 -0.32
N ARG A 99 7.22 -8.54 -1.18
CA ARG A 99 6.95 -9.17 -2.48
C ARG A 99 6.21 -10.51 -2.29
N GLY A 100 5.20 -10.75 -3.13
CA GLY A 100 4.47 -12.01 -3.12
C GLY A 100 5.41 -13.19 -3.30
N THR A 101 5.07 -14.37 -2.78
CA THR A 101 5.94 -15.56 -2.95
C THR A 101 5.92 -16.11 -4.37
N GLY A 102 4.87 -15.81 -5.14
CA GLY A 102 4.60 -16.41 -6.43
C GLY A 102 4.06 -17.84 -6.37
N ALA A 103 3.69 -18.32 -5.17
CA ALA A 103 3.22 -19.68 -4.94
C ALA A 103 1.93 -20.03 -5.69
N ASP A 104 1.09 -19.03 -6.01
CA ASP A 104 -0.15 -19.22 -6.76
C ASP A 104 0.05 -19.15 -8.29
N GLY A 105 1.29 -19.03 -8.77
CA GLY A 105 1.59 -18.98 -10.20
C GLY A 105 1.05 -17.72 -10.89
N ALA A 106 0.90 -17.77 -12.21
CA ALA A 106 0.46 -16.62 -13.01
C ALA A 106 -1.07 -16.60 -13.14
N CYS A 107 -1.69 -15.48 -12.76
CA CYS A 107 -3.12 -15.25 -12.95
C CYS A 107 -3.36 -14.33 -14.16
N VAL A 108 -4.20 -14.77 -15.10
CA VAL A 108 -4.63 -14.00 -16.28
C VAL A 108 -6.15 -13.97 -16.37
N VAL A 109 -6.73 -12.78 -16.28
CA VAL A 109 -8.17 -12.55 -16.31
C VAL A 109 -8.57 -11.93 -17.64
N THR A 110 -9.40 -12.62 -18.42
CA THR A 110 -9.90 -12.16 -19.72
C THR A 110 -11.40 -11.83 -19.74
N GLY A 111 -12.16 -12.30 -18.75
CA GLY A 111 -13.60 -12.01 -18.57
C GLY A 111 -13.90 -11.39 -17.21
N THR A 112 -15.18 -11.34 -16.84
CA THR A 112 -15.58 -10.93 -15.49
C THR A 112 -15.39 -12.07 -14.50
N ILE A 113 -14.69 -11.84 -13.39
CA ILE A 113 -14.42 -12.83 -12.35
C ILE A 113 -14.60 -12.23 -10.95
N ASP A 114 -15.21 -13.00 -10.06
CA ASP A 114 -15.23 -12.75 -8.61
C ASP A 114 -14.28 -13.76 -7.95
N LEU A 115 -13.10 -13.28 -7.51
CA LEU A 115 -12.08 -14.14 -6.90
C LEU A 115 -12.45 -14.64 -5.50
N THR A 116 -13.54 -14.12 -4.91
CA THR A 116 -14.05 -14.61 -3.62
C THR A 116 -14.93 -15.84 -3.77
N ALA A 117 -15.40 -16.12 -4.99
CA ALA A 117 -16.21 -17.29 -5.34
C ALA A 117 -15.52 -18.24 -6.34
N THR A 118 -14.43 -17.81 -6.97
CA THR A 118 -13.75 -18.55 -8.04
C THR A 118 -12.23 -18.47 -7.90
N THR A 119 -11.53 -19.24 -8.73
CA THR A 119 -10.07 -19.24 -8.81
C THR A 119 -9.65 -18.82 -10.22
N CYS A 120 -8.59 -18.03 -10.29
CA CYS A 120 -7.91 -17.62 -11.51
C CYS A 120 -6.91 -18.69 -12.00
N VAL A 121 -6.38 -19.50 -11.07
CA VAL A 121 -5.26 -20.43 -11.31
C VAL A 121 -5.61 -21.90 -11.07
N GLY A 122 -6.88 -22.20 -10.80
CA GLY A 122 -7.39 -23.58 -10.69
C GLY A 122 -7.16 -24.23 -9.32
N ARG A 123 -7.01 -23.43 -8.25
CA ARG A 123 -6.82 -23.92 -6.89
C ARG A 123 -8.08 -24.62 -6.35
N PRO A 124 -7.95 -25.59 -5.41
CA PRO A 124 -9.09 -26.12 -4.65
C PRO A 124 -9.68 -25.07 -3.70
N GLY A 125 -10.48 -24.15 -4.26
CA GLY A 125 -11.17 -23.08 -3.54
C GLY A 125 -10.89 -21.69 -4.13
N PRO A 126 -11.69 -20.68 -3.76
CA PRO A 126 -11.53 -19.32 -4.29
C PRO A 126 -10.20 -18.69 -3.86
N ASP A 127 -9.63 -17.87 -4.73
CA ASP A 127 -8.30 -17.29 -4.48
C ASP A 127 -8.32 -16.24 -3.37
N VAL A 128 -9.46 -15.56 -3.21
CA VAL A 128 -9.70 -14.45 -2.27
C VAL A 128 -10.91 -14.77 -1.37
N ILE A 129 -11.03 -16.02 -0.90
CA ILE A 129 -12.14 -16.39 -0.02
C ILE A 129 -12.15 -15.55 1.28
N ILE A 130 -13.35 -15.14 1.73
CA ILE A 130 -13.55 -14.28 2.91
C ILE A 130 -14.44 -14.99 3.92
N TYR A 131 -13.95 -15.07 5.16
CA TYR A 131 -14.66 -15.54 6.34
C TYR A 131 -14.89 -14.40 7.33
N ALA A 132 -15.95 -14.50 8.13
CA ALA A 132 -16.09 -13.66 9.32
C ALA A 132 -15.50 -14.41 10.52
N ALA A 133 -14.71 -13.74 11.36
CA ALA A 133 -14.32 -14.34 12.62
C ALA A 133 -15.57 -14.54 13.50
N SER A 134 -15.69 -15.71 14.10
CA SER A 134 -16.85 -16.04 14.93
C SER A 134 -16.73 -15.52 16.36
N GLN A 135 -15.54 -15.07 16.77
CA GLN A 135 -15.22 -14.56 18.11
C GLN A 135 -14.19 -13.43 18.02
N PRO A 136 -14.11 -12.54 19.04
CA PRO A 136 -12.99 -11.62 19.19
C PRO A 136 -11.64 -12.34 19.20
N ILE A 137 -10.60 -11.69 18.69
CA ILE A 137 -9.24 -12.23 18.63
C ILE A 137 -8.35 -11.35 19.51
N ALA A 138 -7.64 -11.95 20.45
CA ALA A 138 -6.75 -11.21 21.35
C ALA A 138 -5.40 -10.88 20.66
N ALA A 139 -4.73 -9.83 21.13
CA ALA A 139 -3.33 -9.61 20.78
C ALA A 139 -2.49 -10.81 21.27
N GLN A 140 -1.43 -11.14 20.53
CA GLN A 140 -0.57 -12.30 20.76
C GLN A 140 -1.29 -13.66 20.64
N ALA A 141 -2.54 -13.70 20.17
CA ALA A 141 -3.18 -14.94 19.78
C ALA A 141 -2.57 -15.47 18.47
N ASP A 142 -2.46 -16.79 18.35
CA ASP A 142 -2.03 -17.51 17.16
C ASP A 142 -3.14 -18.40 16.58
N THR A 143 -4.36 -18.31 17.13
CA THR A 143 -5.53 -19.08 16.70
C THR A 143 -6.70 -18.15 16.38
N ILE A 144 -7.43 -18.46 15.31
CA ILE A 144 -8.57 -17.68 14.83
C ILE A 144 -9.75 -18.61 14.58
N SER A 145 -10.88 -18.31 15.22
CA SER A 145 -12.15 -19.04 15.03
C SER A 145 -13.00 -18.35 13.96
N ILE A 146 -13.49 -19.11 12.98
CA ILE A 146 -14.31 -18.58 11.86
C ILE A 146 -15.70 -19.21 11.77
N GLY A 147 -16.07 -20.08 12.72
CA GLY A 147 -17.44 -20.58 12.90
C GLY A 147 -17.98 -21.51 11.81
N GLY A 148 -17.14 -21.98 10.88
CA GLY A 148 -17.52 -22.88 9.79
C GLY A 148 -16.32 -23.51 9.06
N MET A 149 -16.59 -24.34 8.04
CA MET A 149 -15.57 -25.05 7.28
C MET A 149 -14.59 -24.07 6.60
N THR A 150 -13.29 -24.29 6.81
CA THR A 150 -12.15 -23.57 6.21
C THR A 150 -11.89 -23.92 4.74
N ALA A 151 -12.92 -24.34 3.99
CA ALA A 151 -12.76 -24.83 2.62
C ALA A 151 -12.05 -23.80 1.73
N GLY A 152 -10.90 -24.15 1.14
CA GLY A 152 -10.09 -23.20 0.34
C GLY A 152 -9.06 -22.41 1.14
N LEU A 153 -8.84 -22.71 2.43
CA LEU A 153 -7.62 -22.35 3.14
C LEU A 153 -6.76 -23.58 3.39
N ALA A 154 -5.44 -23.41 3.34
CA ALA A 154 -4.46 -24.46 3.61
C ALA A 154 -3.25 -23.89 4.37
N ALA A 155 -2.49 -24.77 5.02
CA ALA A 155 -1.19 -24.40 5.58
C ALA A 155 -0.29 -23.77 4.50
N GLY A 156 0.42 -22.70 4.87
CA GLY A 156 1.26 -21.92 3.97
C GLY A 156 0.55 -20.76 3.26
N ASP A 157 -0.79 -20.74 3.23
CA ASP A 157 -1.53 -19.59 2.71
C ASP A 157 -1.21 -18.32 3.50
N GLU A 158 -1.25 -17.19 2.82
CA GLU A 158 -1.33 -15.91 3.48
C GLU A 158 -2.79 -15.50 3.67
N ILE A 159 -3.06 -14.88 4.81
CA ILE A 159 -4.35 -14.27 5.14
C ILE A 159 -4.13 -12.83 5.57
N VAL A 160 -5.17 -12.03 5.40
CA VAL A 160 -5.33 -10.73 6.06
C VAL A 160 -6.52 -10.80 7.01
N ILE A 161 -6.30 -10.35 8.23
CA ILE A 161 -7.36 -10.04 9.19
C ILE A 161 -7.69 -8.56 8.99
N LEU A 162 -8.90 -8.26 8.57
CA LEU A 162 -9.37 -6.90 8.27
C LEU A 162 -10.54 -6.55 9.18
N ASP A 163 -10.39 -5.48 9.95
CA ASP A 163 -11.48 -4.94 10.76
C ASP A 163 -12.47 -4.23 9.85
N MET A 164 -13.68 -4.77 9.73
CA MET A 164 -14.69 -4.30 8.78
C MET A 164 -15.58 -3.20 9.36
N GLN A 165 -15.65 -3.05 10.68
CA GLN A 165 -16.38 -2.00 11.40
C GLN A 165 -15.60 -1.58 12.65
N GLY A 166 -16.23 -0.81 13.53
CA GLY A 166 -15.67 -0.39 14.81
C GLY A 166 -14.69 0.78 14.71
N PRO A 167 -14.12 1.20 15.86
CA PRO A 167 -13.13 2.28 15.93
C PRO A 167 -11.86 2.00 15.11
N THR A 168 -11.66 0.75 14.73
CA THR A 168 -10.45 0.25 14.07
C THR A 168 -10.68 -0.14 12.62
N ALA A 169 -11.86 0.17 12.07
CA ALA A 169 -12.25 -0.15 10.70
C ALA A 169 -11.14 0.18 9.68
N GLY A 170 -10.85 -0.80 8.82
CA GLY A 170 -9.79 -0.78 7.83
C GLY A 170 -8.41 -1.12 8.37
N ARG A 171 -8.24 -1.49 9.64
CA ARG A 171 -6.98 -2.07 10.12
C ARG A 171 -6.79 -3.46 9.52
N ALA A 172 -5.67 -3.64 8.84
CA ALA A 172 -5.26 -4.90 8.23
C ALA A 172 -4.06 -5.49 8.97
N GLU A 173 -4.08 -6.79 9.21
CA GLU A 173 -2.95 -7.56 9.75
C GLU A 173 -2.73 -8.83 8.92
N PHE A 174 -1.55 -8.97 8.31
CA PHE A 174 -1.20 -10.11 7.46
C PHE A 174 -0.53 -11.23 8.25
N ARG A 175 -0.90 -12.48 8.01
CA ARG A 175 -0.31 -13.67 8.65
C ARG A 175 -0.23 -14.84 7.69
N ARG A 176 0.69 -15.77 7.95
CA ARG A 176 0.71 -17.07 7.29
C ARG A 176 -0.02 -18.11 8.12
N VAL A 177 -0.81 -18.95 7.46
CA VAL A 177 -1.53 -20.06 8.06
C VAL A 177 -0.55 -21.19 8.38
N ALA A 178 -0.48 -21.59 9.64
CA ALA A 178 0.29 -22.76 10.08
C ALA A 178 -0.53 -24.05 9.91
N SER A 179 -1.81 -24.03 10.28
CA SER A 179 -2.72 -25.17 10.12
C SER A 179 -4.18 -24.73 10.01
N VAL A 180 -5.02 -25.59 9.44
CA VAL A 180 -6.46 -25.39 9.33
C VAL A 180 -7.22 -26.53 10.01
N THR A 181 -8.33 -26.19 10.64
CA THR A 181 -9.29 -27.14 11.25
C THR A 181 -10.67 -26.88 10.67
N SER A 182 -11.67 -27.68 11.07
CA SER A 182 -13.05 -27.49 10.60
C SER A 182 -13.74 -26.22 11.12
N VAL A 183 -13.18 -25.53 12.13
CA VAL A 183 -13.81 -24.38 12.81
C VAL A 183 -12.92 -23.14 12.87
N GLY A 184 -11.66 -23.24 12.41
CA GLY A 184 -10.68 -22.18 12.55
C GLY A 184 -9.31 -22.55 11.97
N LEU A 185 -8.34 -21.68 12.21
CA LEU A 185 -6.96 -21.82 11.75
C LEU A 185 -5.98 -21.38 12.84
N SER A 186 -4.72 -21.77 12.68
CA SER A 186 -3.60 -21.20 13.43
C SER A 186 -2.62 -20.47 12.51
N THR A 187 -1.88 -19.49 13.05
CA THR A 187 -0.89 -18.71 12.33
C THR A 187 0.54 -19.11 12.71
N THR A 188 1.50 -18.90 11.82
CA THR A 188 2.92 -19.23 12.09
C THR A 188 3.57 -18.26 13.08
N THR A 189 3.01 -17.06 13.23
CA THR A 189 3.41 -16.05 14.20
C THR A 189 2.18 -15.49 14.89
N PRO A 190 2.26 -15.13 16.19
CA PRO A 190 1.18 -14.49 16.90
C PRO A 190 0.74 -13.16 16.27
N LEU A 191 -0.53 -12.80 16.45
CA LEU A 191 -1.08 -11.49 16.06
C LEU A 191 -0.50 -10.37 16.92
N SER A 192 -0.32 -9.20 16.33
CA SER A 192 0.20 -8.02 17.01
C SER A 192 -0.91 -7.20 17.65
N PHE A 193 -2.11 -7.23 17.07
CA PHE A 193 -3.23 -6.40 17.49
C PHE A 193 -4.41 -7.23 17.99
N PRO A 194 -5.23 -6.69 18.92
CA PRO A 194 -6.54 -7.26 19.22
C PRO A 194 -7.55 -6.85 18.15
N HIS A 195 -8.47 -7.76 17.83
CA HIS A 195 -9.61 -7.56 16.93
C HIS A 195 -10.92 -7.85 17.69
N GLY A 196 -11.68 -6.80 18.03
CA GLY A 196 -12.85 -6.90 18.88
C GLY A 196 -14.12 -7.34 18.14
N ALA A 197 -15.15 -7.76 18.87
CA ALA A 197 -16.46 -8.10 18.27
C ALA A 197 -17.09 -6.93 17.51
N ALA A 198 -16.94 -5.71 18.03
CA ALA A 198 -17.45 -4.50 17.39
C ALA A 198 -16.72 -4.17 16.08
N ASP A 199 -15.50 -4.69 15.90
CA ASP A 199 -14.69 -4.45 14.71
C ASP A 199 -15.08 -5.35 13.53
N ARG A 200 -15.91 -6.38 13.78
CA ARG A 200 -16.32 -7.40 12.79
C ARG A 200 -15.15 -7.90 11.94
N PRO A 201 -14.10 -8.48 12.54
CA PRO A 201 -12.92 -8.91 11.81
C PRO A 201 -13.29 -9.95 10.74
N ALA A 202 -12.90 -9.66 9.50
CA ALA A 202 -12.95 -10.58 8.38
C ALA A 202 -11.57 -11.21 8.18
N VAL A 203 -11.54 -12.50 7.86
CA VAL A 203 -10.33 -13.23 7.48
C VAL A 203 -10.41 -13.53 6.00
N GLN A 204 -9.54 -12.91 5.22
CA GLN A 204 -9.50 -13.10 3.78
C GLN A 204 -8.19 -13.77 3.37
N ARG A 205 -8.26 -14.75 2.48
CA ARG A 205 -7.07 -15.28 1.83
C ARG A 205 -6.42 -14.23 0.93
N VAL A 206 -5.10 -14.10 1.00
CA VAL A 206 -4.31 -13.24 0.12
C VAL A 206 -3.57 -14.12 -0.89
N PRO A 207 -4.00 -14.16 -2.17
CA PRO A 207 -3.25 -14.86 -3.18
C PRO A 207 -1.89 -14.20 -3.37
N ASN A 208 -0.88 -15.04 -3.58
CA ASN A 208 0.52 -14.70 -3.83
C ASN A 208 0.88 -15.13 -5.26
N TYR A 209 0.43 -14.35 -6.26
CA TYR A 209 0.70 -14.64 -7.67
C TYR A 209 2.16 -14.33 -8.05
N ALA A 210 2.70 -15.06 -9.01
CA ALA A 210 3.96 -14.70 -9.66
C ALA A 210 3.75 -13.44 -10.50
N SER A 211 2.70 -13.42 -11.31
CA SER A 211 2.23 -12.28 -12.10
C SER A 211 0.71 -12.20 -12.08
N PHE A 212 0.16 -10.99 -12.14
CA PHE A 212 -1.29 -10.76 -12.17
C PHE A 212 -1.66 -9.85 -13.34
N ALA A 213 -2.34 -10.42 -14.34
CA ALA A 213 -2.75 -9.69 -15.54
C ALA A 213 -4.28 -9.66 -15.65
N VAL A 214 -4.85 -8.47 -15.80
CA VAL A 214 -6.25 -8.29 -16.20
C VAL A 214 -6.24 -7.72 -17.61
N ALA A 215 -6.53 -8.56 -18.60
CA ALA A 215 -6.49 -8.20 -20.01
C ALA A 215 -7.56 -7.16 -20.37
N GLY A 216 -7.42 -6.50 -21.52
CA GLY A 216 -8.45 -5.61 -22.05
C GLY A 216 -9.76 -6.40 -22.26
N GLY A 217 -10.82 -6.01 -21.54
CA GLY A 217 -12.10 -6.75 -21.48
C GLY A 217 -12.29 -7.62 -20.22
N GLY A 218 -11.21 -7.92 -19.49
CA GLY A 218 -11.27 -8.59 -18.18
C GLY A 218 -11.72 -7.64 -17.07
N ARG A 219 -12.43 -8.17 -16.06
CA ARG A 219 -12.87 -7.41 -14.89
C ARG A 219 -12.85 -8.28 -13.63
N VAL A 220 -12.08 -7.89 -12.63
CA VAL A 220 -12.11 -8.50 -11.31
C VAL A 220 -13.03 -7.69 -10.42
N VAL A 221 -14.03 -8.33 -9.81
CA VAL A 221 -15.01 -7.66 -8.94
C VAL A 221 -14.82 -8.04 -7.49
N ALA A 222 -14.97 -7.07 -6.59
CA ALA A 222 -15.13 -7.36 -5.17
C ALA A 222 -16.60 -7.64 -4.85
N PRO A 223 -16.93 -8.67 -4.05
CA PRO A 223 -18.29 -8.86 -3.57
C PRO A 223 -18.69 -7.69 -2.70
N ALA A 224 -19.95 -7.27 -2.76
CA ALA A 224 -20.42 -6.19 -1.90
C ALA A 224 -20.48 -6.63 -0.43
N TRP A 225 -20.20 -5.70 0.47
CA TRP A 225 -20.46 -5.87 1.90
C TRP A 225 -21.93 -6.21 2.15
N ASP A 226 -22.15 -7.33 2.82
CA ASP A 226 -23.49 -7.85 3.15
C ASP A 226 -23.91 -7.56 4.60
N GLY A 227 -23.03 -6.96 5.41
CA GLY A 227 -23.19 -6.78 6.85
C GLY A 227 -22.31 -7.70 7.69
N THR A 228 -21.75 -8.75 7.09
CA THR A 228 -20.93 -9.75 7.78
C THR A 228 -19.58 -9.94 7.08
N ARG A 229 -19.55 -9.95 5.74
CA ARG A 229 -18.34 -10.16 4.93
C ARG A 229 -18.41 -9.41 3.60
N GLY A 230 -17.30 -9.44 2.86
CA GLY A 230 -17.17 -8.82 1.54
C GLY A 230 -16.62 -7.40 1.60
N GLY A 231 -16.60 -6.73 0.46
CA GLY A 231 -16.23 -5.33 0.31
C GLY A 231 -14.74 -5.07 0.14
N ALA A 232 -13.87 -6.07 0.32
CA ALA A 232 -12.43 -5.94 0.15
C ALA A 232 -11.87 -6.90 -0.91
N LEU A 233 -10.85 -6.45 -1.64
CA LEU A 233 -10.04 -7.24 -2.56
C LEU A 233 -8.57 -6.99 -2.20
N VAL A 234 -7.86 -8.01 -1.73
CA VAL A 234 -6.46 -7.93 -1.28
C VAL A 234 -5.68 -8.99 -2.02
N VAL A 235 -4.70 -8.55 -2.82
CA VAL A 235 -3.89 -9.41 -3.68
C VAL A 235 -2.42 -9.01 -3.54
N ARG A 236 -1.53 -10.00 -3.49
CA ARG A 236 -0.09 -9.79 -3.53
C ARG A 236 0.52 -10.51 -4.73
N VAL A 237 1.50 -9.87 -5.34
CA VAL A 237 2.16 -10.33 -6.57
C VAL A 237 3.66 -10.23 -6.35
N ARG A 238 4.41 -11.23 -6.83
CA ARG A 238 5.88 -11.21 -6.72
C ARG A 238 6.50 -10.23 -7.70
N ASP A 239 6.15 -10.39 -8.97
CA ASP A 239 6.82 -9.73 -10.08
C ASP A 239 5.97 -8.53 -10.57
N ALA A 240 5.07 -8.75 -11.53
CA ALA A 240 4.32 -7.66 -12.16
C ALA A 240 2.79 -7.82 -12.04
N ALA A 241 2.12 -6.72 -11.71
CA ALA A 241 0.67 -6.57 -11.81
C ALA A 241 0.32 -5.62 -12.97
N THR A 242 -0.32 -6.12 -14.03
CA THR A 242 -0.70 -5.36 -15.23
C THR A 242 -2.21 -5.36 -15.42
N ILE A 243 -2.84 -4.19 -15.27
CA ILE A 243 -4.30 -4.04 -15.35
C ILE A 243 -4.65 -3.22 -16.60
N ALA A 244 -4.97 -3.90 -17.69
CA ALA A 244 -5.51 -3.31 -18.91
C ALA A 244 -7.05 -3.31 -18.93
N GLY A 245 -7.67 -4.23 -18.19
CA GLY A 245 -9.12 -4.28 -17.93
C GLY A 245 -9.53 -3.47 -16.70
N ALA A 246 -10.28 -4.08 -15.78
CA ALA A 246 -10.70 -3.40 -14.55
C ALA A 246 -10.50 -4.22 -13.27
N LEU A 247 -10.07 -3.55 -12.21
CA LEU A 247 -10.29 -3.97 -10.82
C LEU A 247 -11.42 -3.11 -10.25
N ASP A 248 -12.53 -3.71 -9.83
CA ASP A 248 -13.74 -2.94 -9.53
C ASP A 248 -14.41 -3.37 -8.21
N ALA A 249 -14.26 -2.50 -7.23
CA ALA A 249 -14.94 -2.53 -5.95
C ALA A 249 -15.98 -1.39 -5.83
N SER A 250 -16.46 -0.83 -6.94
CA SER A 250 -17.49 0.22 -6.90
C SER A 250 -18.78 -0.32 -6.31
N GLY A 251 -19.35 0.41 -5.33
CA GLY A 251 -20.55 -0.01 -4.61
C GLY A 251 -20.38 -1.24 -3.71
N ALA A 252 -19.15 -1.74 -3.53
CA ALA A 252 -18.88 -2.91 -2.70
C ALA A 252 -18.74 -2.59 -1.20
N GLY A 253 -18.73 -1.31 -0.83
CA GLY A 253 -18.62 -0.85 0.56
C GLY A 253 -19.93 -0.89 1.34
N TYR A 254 -20.02 -0.08 2.39
CA TYR A 254 -21.16 -0.08 3.31
C TYR A 254 -22.49 0.21 2.59
N ARG A 255 -23.56 -0.42 3.07
CA ARG A 255 -24.88 -0.35 2.45
C ARG A 255 -25.49 1.03 2.58
N GLY A 256 -26.15 1.50 1.52
CA GLY A 256 -27.00 2.69 1.61
C GLY A 256 -28.27 2.42 2.41
N GLY A 257 -28.91 3.49 2.90
CA GLY A 257 -30.18 3.44 3.59
C GLY A 257 -31.25 2.75 2.73
N ALA A 258 -31.95 1.78 3.33
CA ALA A 258 -33.05 1.09 2.67
C ALA A 258 -34.21 2.05 2.38
N ARG A 259 -35.07 1.73 1.41
CA ARG A 259 -36.28 2.54 1.17
C ARG A 259 -37.19 2.50 2.41
N PRO A 260 -37.86 3.62 2.76
CA PRO A 260 -38.99 3.57 3.68
C PRO A 260 -40.11 2.65 3.14
N GLY A 261 -40.97 2.16 4.03
CA GLY A 261 -42.13 1.37 3.66
C GLY A 261 -43.17 2.17 2.87
N ASN A 262 -44.23 1.51 2.38
CA ASN A 262 -45.33 2.20 1.69
C ASN A 262 -46.31 2.83 2.70
N ASN A 263 -45.81 3.78 3.49
CA ASN A 263 -46.59 4.56 4.44
C ASN A 263 -46.28 6.05 4.27
N THR A 264 -47.33 6.86 4.26
CA THR A 264 -47.19 8.31 4.10
C THR A 264 -46.37 8.89 5.24
N ASN A 265 -45.65 9.99 4.97
CA ASN A 265 -44.87 10.75 5.96
C ASN A 265 -43.71 9.98 6.61
N ALA A 266 -43.33 8.82 6.07
CA ALA A 266 -42.30 8.01 6.68
C ALA A 266 -40.90 8.58 6.45
N ASP A 267 -40.15 8.71 7.53
CA ASP A 267 -38.72 9.01 7.47
C ASP A 267 -37.97 7.87 6.79
N GLY A 268 -36.95 8.25 6.02
CA GLY A 268 -35.98 7.34 5.46
C GLY A 268 -35.08 6.68 6.51
N PHE A 269 -34.12 5.91 6.04
CA PHE A 269 -33.12 5.23 6.85
C PHE A 269 -31.73 5.83 6.62
N VAL A 270 -30.92 5.87 7.68
CA VAL A 270 -29.52 6.27 7.56
C VAL A 270 -28.71 5.21 6.79
N GLY A 271 -27.63 5.65 6.13
CA GLY A 271 -26.64 4.76 5.54
C GLY A 271 -25.81 4.02 6.58
N GLU A 272 -25.25 2.87 6.19
CA GLU A 272 -24.29 2.12 7.00
C GLU A 272 -22.91 2.80 6.99
N SER A 273 -22.12 2.55 8.04
CA SER A 273 -20.74 3.00 8.14
C SER A 273 -19.91 2.03 8.98
N ALA A 274 -18.69 2.45 9.33
CA ALA A 274 -17.86 1.78 10.33
C ALA A 274 -18.52 1.72 11.72
N LEU A 275 -19.50 2.58 12.01
CA LEU A 275 -20.24 2.54 13.27
C LEU A 275 -21.42 1.55 13.19
N PRO A 276 -21.73 0.84 14.30
CA PRO A 276 -22.94 0.01 14.37
C PRO A 276 -24.22 0.87 14.23
N GLY A 277 -25.35 0.24 13.91
CA GLY A 277 -26.66 0.92 13.88
C GLY A 277 -27.34 1.04 12.51
N PHE A 278 -26.84 0.37 11.48
CA PHE A 278 -27.50 0.30 10.18
C PHE A 278 -28.92 -0.31 10.27
N GLY A 279 -29.86 0.21 9.46
CA GLY A 279 -31.16 -0.40 9.21
C GLY A 279 -32.26 -0.13 10.26
N SER A 280 -31.90 0.42 11.42
CA SER A 280 -32.87 0.78 12.48
C SER A 280 -33.01 2.29 12.70
N LEU A 281 -32.02 3.08 12.28
CA LEU A 281 -32.00 4.53 12.51
C LEU A 281 -32.72 5.28 11.38
N ARG A 282 -33.66 6.14 11.78
CA ARG A 282 -34.45 7.02 10.91
C ARG A 282 -34.32 8.47 11.36
N THR A 283 -33.13 9.04 11.23
CA THR A 283 -32.82 10.38 11.71
C THR A 283 -32.05 11.15 10.65
N ALA A 284 -32.24 12.47 10.63
CA ALA A 284 -31.48 13.37 9.76
C ALA A 284 -29.99 13.41 10.12
N ALA A 285 -29.63 13.06 11.35
CA ALA A 285 -28.22 12.95 11.76
C ALA A 285 -27.53 11.75 11.06
N PRO A 286 -26.25 11.87 10.69
CA PRO A 286 -25.54 10.78 10.05
C PRO A 286 -25.15 9.70 11.08
N ASN A 287 -24.99 8.45 10.63
CA ASN A 287 -24.41 7.39 11.44
C ASN A 287 -22.89 7.35 11.23
N GLY A 288 -22.17 8.31 11.80
CA GLY A 288 -20.74 8.48 11.51
C GLY A 288 -20.55 8.79 10.03
N GLY A 289 -19.90 7.89 9.29
CA GLY A 289 -19.73 8.01 7.84
C GLY A 289 -20.98 7.70 7.00
N GLY A 290 -22.06 7.20 7.59
CA GLY A 290 -23.30 6.88 6.89
C GLY A 290 -24.16 8.14 6.77
N GLY A 291 -24.66 8.45 5.58
CA GLY A 291 -25.50 9.62 5.35
C GLY A 291 -26.81 9.57 6.16
N GLY A 292 -27.25 10.72 6.67
CA GLY A 292 -28.50 10.84 7.41
C GLY A 292 -29.73 10.59 6.53
N ALA A 293 -30.82 10.17 7.15
CA ALA A 293 -32.10 9.94 6.48
C ALA A 293 -32.79 11.25 6.08
N GLY A 294 -33.51 11.23 4.96
CA GLY A 294 -34.49 12.27 4.67
C GLY A 294 -35.73 12.12 5.55
N ARG A 295 -36.24 13.22 6.09
CA ARG A 295 -37.52 13.23 6.82
C ARG A 295 -38.72 13.11 5.87
N GLY A 296 -39.84 12.62 6.39
CA GLY A 296 -41.14 12.73 5.72
C GLY A 296 -41.73 14.14 5.79
N ASP A 297 -43.05 14.22 5.90
CA ASP A 297 -43.87 15.45 5.82
C ASP A 297 -43.79 16.51 6.95
N PRO A 298 -43.12 16.36 8.11
CA PRO A 298 -43.06 17.49 9.07
C PRO A 298 -42.32 18.73 8.53
N CYS A 299 -41.85 18.71 7.28
CA CYS A 299 -40.98 19.69 6.64
C CYS A 299 -41.60 20.33 5.38
N GLY A 300 -42.89 20.69 5.45
CA GLY A 300 -43.51 21.57 4.46
C GLY A 300 -44.31 20.86 3.36
N GLY A 301 -44.95 19.73 3.65
CA GLY A 301 -45.90 19.11 2.72
C GLY A 301 -45.31 18.02 1.83
N ARG A 302 -44.04 17.61 2.03
CA ARG A 302 -43.29 16.68 1.15
C ARG A 302 -42.17 15.95 1.89
N GLY A 303 -41.78 14.78 1.40
CA GLY A 303 -40.57 14.07 1.82
C GLY A 303 -39.30 14.77 1.32
N VAL A 304 -38.22 14.69 2.10
CA VAL A 304 -36.96 15.39 1.78
C VAL A 304 -35.80 14.48 1.45
N GLY A 305 -34.84 15.01 0.68
CA GLY A 305 -33.64 14.31 0.27
C GLY A 305 -32.74 13.88 1.44
N ALA A 306 -32.04 12.77 1.25
CA ALA A 306 -31.14 12.20 2.25
C ALA A 306 -29.70 12.69 2.09
N GLY A 307 -28.89 12.52 3.13
CA GLY A 307 -27.46 12.85 3.10
C GLY A 307 -26.63 11.81 2.35
N GLY A 308 -25.56 12.24 1.70
CA GLY A 308 -24.58 11.35 1.10
C GLY A 308 -23.66 10.74 2.18
N GLY A 309 -23.08 9.57 1.90
CA GLY A 309 -22.07 8.97 2.78
C GLY A 309 -20.78 9.79 2.82
N GLY A 310 -20.04 9.74 3.91
CA GLY A 310 -18.69 10.31 4.07
C GLY A 310 -17.61 9.22 4.09
N HIS A 311 -16.36 9.59 3.79
CA HIS A 311 -15.17 8.75 3.97
C HIS A 311 -13.90 9.59 4.02
N GLY A 312 -13.16 9.76 2.92
CA GLY A 312 -12.01 10.65 2.81
C GLY A 312 -12.39 12.13 2.87
N THR A 313 -13.61 12.47 2.43
CA THR A 313 -14.26 13.75 2.65
C THR A 313 -15.65 13.56 3.25
N VAL A 314 -16.23 14.64 3.79
CA VAL A 314 -17.64 14.63 4.21
C VAL A 314 -18.56 14.39 3.00
N GLY A 315 -19.69 13.74 3.25
CA GLY A 315 -20.79 13.67 2.29
C GLY A 315 -21.56 15.00 2.21
N GLY A 316 -22.33 15.18 1.15
CA GLY A 316 -23.25 16.31 1.02
C GLY A 316 -24.50 16.13 1.87
N THR A 317 -25.08 17.22 2.36
CA THR A 317 -26.42 17.23 2.96
C THR A 317 -27.46 17.19 1.83
N GLY A 318 -28.52 16.39 1.99
CA GLY A 318 -29.64 16.38 1.05
C GLY A 318 -30.59 17.55 1.30
N GLY A 319 -31.12 18.15 0.24
CA GLY A 319 -32.27 19.05 0.30
C GLY A 319 -32.21 20.25 1.25
N ASP A 320 -33.40 20.62 1.72
CA ASP A 320 -33.62 21.70 2.70
C ASP A 320 -32.86 21.39 4.01
N VAL A 321 -31.84 22.19 4.31
CA VAL A 321 -30.81 21.96 5.35
C VAL A 321 -31.36 21.72 6.76
N ALA A 322 -32.58 22.15 7.06
CA ALA A 322 -33.23 21.97 8.35
C ALA A 322 -33.85 20.57 8.55
N CYS A 323 -34.13 19.88 7.44
CA CYS A 323 -34.96 18.68 7.43
C CYS A 323 -34.35 17.51 6.65
N GLY A 324 -33.50 17.81 5.67
CA GLY A 324 -32.82 16.81 4.88
C GLY A 324 -31.74 16.08 5.66
N GLY A 325 -31.37 14.91 5.15
CA GLY A 325 -30.34 14.10 5.77
C GLY A 325 -28.99 14.80 5.70
N GLN A 326 -28.29 14.89 6.83
CA GLN A 326 -26.95 15.43 6.93
C GLN A 326 -25.94 14.49 6.26
N GLY A 327 -24.92 15.06 5.63
CA GLY A 327 -23.83 14.30 5.05
C GLY A 327 -23.04 13.50 6.10
N GLY A 328 -22.59 12.30 5.72
CA GLY A 328 -21.73 11.46 6.56
C GLY A 328 -20.38 12.13 6.84
N ALA A 329 -19.84 11.86 8.02
CA ALA A 329 -18.56 12.37 8.48
C ALA A 329 -17.36 11.64 7.85
N VAL A 330 -16.18 12.26 7.95
CA VAL A 330 -14.90 11.63 7.60
C VAL A 330 -14.56 10.53 8.60
N PHE A 331 -14.07 9.40 8.11
CA PHE A 331 -13.52 8.31 8.94
C PHE A 331 -12.44 7.53 8.17
N GLY A 332 -11.68 6.71 8.90
CA GLY A 332 -10.56 5.96 8.32
C GLY A 332 -9.36 6.86 7.99
N GLY A 333 -8.17 6.44 8.42
CA GLY A 333 -6.89 7.08 8.06
C GLY A 333 -6.40 6.68 6.67
N ALA A 334 -5.37 7.36 6.16
CA ALA A 334 -4.71 6.99 4.89
C ALA A 334 -3.97 5.64 4.97
N ASP A 335 -3.72 5.16 6.19
CA ASP A 335 -3.12 3.88 6.55
C ASP A 335 -4.16 2.74 6.75
N ARG A 336 -5.43 2.98 6.40
CA ARG A 336 -6.53 2.03 6.62
C ARG A 336 -7.20 1.61 5.31
N LEU A 337 -7.40 0.31 5.15
CA LEU A 337 -8.15 -0.31 4.05
C LEU A 337 -9.66 -0.34 4.38
N SER A 338 -10.24 0.86 4.53
CA SER A 338 -11.63 1.03 4.99
C SER A 338 -12.64 1.12 3.84
N LEU A 339 -13.86 0.62 4.06
CA LEU A 339 -14.98 0.76 3.13
C LEU A 339 -15.55 2.19 3.17
N GLY A 340 -16.12 2.65 2.05
CA GLY A 340 -16.85 3.92 1.99
C GLY A 340 -18.23 3.84 2.65
N GLY A 341 -18.66 4.92 3.30
CA GLY A 341 -19.99 5.03 3.92
C GLY A 341 -21.14 5.01 2.92
N GLY A 342 -22.27 4.40 3.28
CA GLY A 342 -23.49 4.44 2.48
C GLY A 342 -24.22 5.78 2.59
N GLY A 343 -24.92 6.20 1.54
CA GLY A 343 -25.84 7.35 1.59
C GLY A 343 -27.14 6.98 2.34
N GLY A 344 -27.85 7.98 2.87
CA GLY A 344 -29.17 7.78 3.47
C GLY A 344 -30.27 7.61 2.41
N SER A 345 -31.44 7.13 2.81
CA SER A 345 -32.63 7.11 1.98
C SER A 345 -33.49 8.34 2.21
N GLY A 346 -34.20 8.79 1.16
CA GLY A 346 -35.13 9.91 1.28
C GLY A 346 -36.41 9.54 2.02
N GLY A 347 -37.14 10.55 2.49
CA GLY A 347 -38.42 10.38 3.16
C GLY A 347 -39.60 10.30 2.19
N ASN A 348 -40.72 9.76 2.66
CA ASN A 348 -41.96 9.66 1.90
C ASN A 348 -42.78 10.96 1.96
N ASP A 349 -43.46 11.23 0.86
CA ASP A 349 -44.53 12.22 0.80
C ASP A 349 -45.75 11.85 1.70
N ASN A 350 -46.62 12.83 1.92
CA ASN A 350 -47.91 12.66 2.57
C ASN A 350 -48.96 11.94 1.72
N THR A 351 -48.73 11.83 0.41
CA THR A 351 -49.63 11.13 -0.52
C THR A 351 -48.83 10.21 -1.44
N LEU A 352 -48.88 8.90 -1.18
CA LEU A 352 -48.19 7.90 -2.01
C LEU A 352 -49.05 7.37 -3.18
N GLY A 353 -50.28 7.87 -3.34
CA GLY A 353 -51.16 7.48 -4.46
C GLY A 353 -50.69 8.04 -5.81
N ASN A 354 -49.89 9.10 -5.78
CA ASN A 354 -49.31 9.79 -6.91
C ASN A 354 -47.80 10.00 -6.77
N ASN A 355 -47.16 9.54 -5.69
CA ASN A 355 -45.71 9.63 -5.49
C ASN A 355 -45.10 8.24 -5.20
N PRO A 356 -43.91 7.92 -5.72
CA PRO A 356 -43.16 6.75 -5.27
C PRO A 356 -42.71 6.92 -3.81
N VAL A 357 -42.35 5.82 -3.15
CA VAL A 357 -41.64 5.88 -1.86
C VAL A 357 -40.26 6.52 -2.03
N GLY A 358 -39.73 7.12 -0.96
CA GLY A 358 -38.42 7.77 -0.91
C GLY A 358 -37.30 6.89 -1.48
N GLY A 359 -36.38 7.53 -2.19
CA GLY A 359 -35.27 6.87 -2.88
C GLY A 359 -34.30 6.20 -1.91
N ALA A 360 -33.81 5.00 -2.25
CA ALA A 360 -32.75 4.34 -1.47
C ALA A 360 -31.43 5.11 -1.57
N GLY A 361 -30.62 5.02 -0.52
CA GLY A 361 -29.26 5.53 -0.54
C GLY A 361 -28.32 4.69 -1.40
N GLY A 362 -27.31 5.33 -1.97
CA GLY A 362 -26.21 4.67 -2.67
C GLY A 362 -25.32 3.89 -1.70
N ARG A 363 -24.83 2.74 -2.14
CA ARG A 363 -23.76 1.97 -1.46
C ARG A 363 -22.43 2.69 -1.59
N GLY A 364 -21.60 2.63 -0.56
CA GLY A 364 -20.23 3.13 -0.60
C GLY A 364 -19.31 2.25 -1.46
N GLY A 365 -18.12 2.75 -1.78
CA GLY A 365 -17.08 2.00 -2.48
C GLY A 365 -16.38 1.00 -1.55
N GLY A 366 -15.95 -0.14 -2.11
CA GLY A 366 -15.19 -1.14 -1.38
C GLY A 366 -13.72 -0.75 -1.21
N ALA A 367 -12.89 -1.70 -0.80
CA ALA A 367 -11.48 -1.49 -0.58
C ALA A 367 -10.62 -2.40 -1.47
N ILE A 368 -9.55 -1.85 -2.03
CA ILE A 368 -8.61 -2.58 -2.89
C ILE A 368 -7.20 -2.43 -2.31
N PHE A 369 -6.52 -3.54 -2.09
CA PHE A 369 -5.09 -3.60 -1.81
C PHE A 369 -4.40 -4.41 -2.89
N LEU A 370 -3.37 -3.83 -3.51
CA LEU A 370 -2.53 -4.49 -4.50
C LEU A 370 -1.06 -4.17 -4.22
N GLU A 371 -0.28 -5.21 -4.00
CA GLU A 371 1.16 -5.12 -3.82
C GLU A 371 1.90 -5.95 -4.87
N ALA A 372 2.86 -5.36 -5.56
CA ALA A 372 3.73 -6.01 -6.54
C ALA A 372 5.09 -5.31 -6.62
N ASP A 373 6.11 -5.91 -7.23
CA ASP A 373 7.37 -5.20 -7.52
C ASP A 373 7.11 -4.06 -8.53
N THR A 374 6.40 -4.36 -9.62
CA THR A 374 5.92 -3.37 -10.59
C THR A 374 4.40 -3.42 -10.77
N VAL A 375 3.74 -2.27 -10.66
CA VAL A 375 2.29 -2.12 -10.85
C VAL A 375 2.02 -1.18 -12.02
N THR A 376 1.29 -1.64 -13.03
CA THR A 376 0.98 -0.86 -14.24
C THR A 376 -0.52 -0.85 -14.54
N PHE A 377 -1.11 0.34 -14.66
CA PHE A 377 -2.50 0.51 -15.06
C PHE A 377 -2.61 1.17 -16.44
N THR A 378 -3.27 0.49 -17.36
CA THR A 378 -3.80 1.06 -18.61
C THR A 378 -5.33 0.99 -18.68
N GLY A 379 -5.95 0.21 -17.80
CA GLY A 379 -7.38 0.18 -17.52
C GLY A 379 -7.72 0.70 -16.11
N LEU A 380 -8.94 0.46 -15.64
CA LEU A 380 -9.50 1.14 -14.47
C LEU A 380 -9.27 0.38 -13.15
N VAL A 381 -9.02 1.13 -12.08
CA VAL A 381 -9.07 0.61 -10.69
C VAL A 381 -10.09 1.44 -9.92
N LEU A 382 -11.20 0.85 -9.54
CA LEU A 382 -12.38 1.57 -9.07
C LEU A 382 -12.79 1.12 -7.66
N ALA A 383 -12.98 2.08 -6.78
CA ALA A 383 -13.59 1.94 -5.46
C ALA A 383 -14.64 3.06 -5.27
N ASN A 384 -15.45 3.32 -6.30
CA ASN A 384 -16.38 4.43 -6.29
C ASN A 384 -17.63 4.12 -5.46
N GLY A 385 -18.22 5.14 -4.86
CA GLY A 385 -19.58 5.07 -4.34
C GLY A 385 -20.61 5.03 -5.47
N THR A 386 -21.77 4.43 -5.20
CA THR A 386 -22.90 4.38 -6.14
C THR A 386 -23.84 5.56 -5.93
N ALA A 387 -24.57 5.92 -6.98
CA ALA A 387 -25.55 6.99 -6.92
C ALA A 387 -26.70 6.68 -5.95
N GLY A 388 -27.20 7.71 -5.28
CA GLY A 388 -28.49 7.64 -4.60
C GLY A 388 -29.62 7.52 -5.62
N GLN A 389 -30.72 6.85 -5.24
CA GLN A 389 -31.87 6.74 -6.13
C GLN A 389 -32.62 8.06 -6.22
N GLY A 390 -33.01 8.42 -7.43
CA GLY A 390 -33.77 9.62 -7.75
C GLY A 390 -34.20 9.59 -9.21
N ASP A 391 -34.89 10.63 -9.66
CA ASP A 391 -35.59 10.70 -10.95
C ASP A 391 -34.69 10.37 -12.14
N ALA A 392 -35.19 9.52 -13.04
CA ALA A 392 -34.59 9.31 -14.35
C ALA A 392 -35.14 10.39 -15.31
N PRO A 393 -34.28 11.21 -15.96
CA PRO A 393 -34.76 12.18 -16.93
C PRO A 393 -35.48 11.49 -18.11
N PRO A 394 -36.56 12.06 -18.66
CA PRO A 394 -37.20 13.33 -18.27
C PRO A 394 -38.37 13.13 -17.27
N CYS A 395 -38.32 13.80 -16.11
CA CYS A 395 -39.51 14.00 -15.27
C CYS A 395 -40.24 15.28 -15.72
N PRO A 396 -41.55 15.22 -16.04
CA PRO A 396 -42.31 16.39 -16.47
C PRO A 396 -42.36 17.44 -15.36
N GLY A 397 -41.88 18.65 -15.66
CA GLY A 397 -41.63 19.70 -14.68
C GLY A 397 -42.85 20.12 -13.84
N THR A 398 -42.63 20.10 -12.53
CA THR A 398 -43.02 21.13 -11.54
C THR A 398 -44.49 21.46 -11.30
N SER A 399 -45.48 20.62 -11.63
CA SER A 399 -46.85 20.91 -11.16
C SER A 399 -47.83 19.73 -11.02
N SER A 400 -47.46 18.52 -11.42
CA SER A 400 -48.35 17.36 -11.28
C SER A 400 -47.59 16.15 -10.76
N SER A 401 -47.97 15.71 -9.57
CA SER A 401 -47.49 14.46 -8.98
C SER A 401 -47.87 13.27 -9.83
N THR A 402 -46.85 12.48 -10.19
CA THR A 402 -47.00 11.26 -10.97
C THR A 402 -46.29 10.14 -10.25
N ALA A 403 -46.88 8.93 -10.25
CA ALA A 403 -46.31 7.78 -9.55
C ALA A 403 -44.91 7.36 -10.06
N MET A 404 -44.40 8.01 -11.10
CA MET A 404 -43.12 7.76 -11.76
C MET A 404 -42.00 8.70 -11.31
N CYS A 405 -42.30 9.84 -10.67
CA CYS A 405 -41.30 10.84 -10.27
C CYS A 405 -41.32 11.10 -8.76
N TRP A 406 -40.14 11.23 -8.15
CA TRP A 406 -39.92 11.66 -6.77
C TRP A 406 -40.11 13.19 -6.65
N ASP A 407 -41.26 13.70 -7.08
CA ASP A 407 -41.51 15.14 -7.08
C ASP A 407 -41.92 15.66 -5.69
N PHE A 408 -42.54 14.81 -4.87
CA PHE A 408 -42.80 15.10 -3.45
C PHE A 408 -42.21 14.09 -2.46
N SER A 409 -41.69 12.95 -2.93
CA SER A 409 -40.88 12.07 -2.09
C SER A 409 -39.40 12.41 -2.21
N GLY A 410 -38.64 12.25 -1.13
CA GLY A 410 -37.22 12.58 -1.12
C GLY A 410 -36.37 11.58 -1.91
N PRO A 411 -35.37 12.03 -2.70
CA PRO A 411 -34.36 11.15 -3.27
C PRO A 411 -33.33 10.70 -2.23
N GLY A 412 -32.64 9.60 -2.53
CA GLY A 412 -31.54 9.07 -1.71
C GLY A 412 -30.22 9.82 -1.92
N GLY A 413 -29.35 9.75 -0.92
CA GLY A 413 -27.98 10.29 -1.00
C GLY A 413 -27.02 9.30 -1.68
N GLY A 414 -25.97 9.82 -2.32
CA GLY A 414 -24.90 9.01 -2.90
C GLY A 414 -24.01 8.35 -1.85
N GLY A 415 -23.49 7.15 -2.15
CA GLY A 415 -22.49 6.50 -1.30
C GLY A 415 -21.11 7.14 -1.45
N ALA A 416 -20.26 7.09 -0.43
CA ALA A 416 -18.88 7.59 -0.51
C ALA A 416 -17.98 6.67 -1.33
N GLY A 417 -16.84 7.18 -1.83
CA GLY A 417 -15.75 6.33 -2.31
C GLY A 417 -15.12 5.51 -1.18
N GLY A 418 -14.46 4.40 -1.51
CA GLY A 418 -13.74 3.55 -0.55
C GLY A 418 -12.22 3.79 -0.53
N ALA A 419 -11.45 2.78 -0.16
CA ALA A 419 -9.99 2.87 -0.06
C ALA A 419 -9.27 2.08 -1.15
N ILE A 420 -8.29 2.70 -1.81
CA ILE A 420 -7.35 2.00 -2.71
C ILE A 420 -5.94 2.16 -2.15
N TRP A 421 -5.29 1.06 -1.84
CA TRP A 421 -3.90 1.04 -1.38
C TRP A 421 -3.03 0.25 -2.34
N LEU A 422 -2.10 0.95 -2.98
CA LEU A 422 -1.15 0.38 -3.94
C LEU A 422 0.25 0.42 -3.36
N ARG A 423 0.99 -0.66 -3.50
CA ARG A 423 2.35 -0.78 -3.00
C ARG A 423 3.23 -1.43 -4.05
N GLY A 424 4.41 -0.88 -4.29
CA GLY A 424 5.41 -1.51 -5.13
C GLY A 424 6.66 -0.69 -5.30
N THR A 425 7.72 -1.27 -5.84
CA THR A 425 8.93 -0.52 -6.16
C THR A 425 8.61 0.54 -7.23
N THR A 426 7.89 0.13 -8.28
CA THR A 426 7.42 1.05 -9.32
C THR A 426 5.91 0.98 -9.49
N VAL A 427 5.24 2.14 -9.51
CA VAL A 427 3.80 2.27 -9.75
C VAL A 427 3.55 3.25 -10.90
N HIS A 428 2.94 2.75 -11.97
CA HIS A 428 2.43 3.53 -13.10
C HIS A 428 0.91 3.66 -12.98
N ALA A 429 0.45 4.71 -12.30
CA ALA A 429 -0.96 4.99 -12.00
C ALA A 429 -1.82 5.34 -13.24
N GLY A 430 -1.19 5.66 -14.37
CA GLY A 430 -1.84 6.25 -15.54
C GLY A 430 -2.44 7.64 -15.23
N SER A 431 -3.26 8.19 -16.12
CA SER A 431 -3.94 9.48 -15.88
C SER A 431 -5.36 9.24 -15.40
N ALA A 432 -5.63 9.49 -14.11
CA ALA A 432 -6.94 9.34 -13.50
C ALA A 432 -7.59 7.94 -13.72
N LEU A 433 -6.79 6.88 -13.76
CA LEU A 433 -7.29 5.49 -13.91
C LEU A 433 -7.65 4.86 -12.56
N VAL A 434 -6.98 5.29 -11.48
CA VAL A 434 -7.27 4.86 -10.10
C VAL A 434 -8.27 5.82 -9.47
N ARG A 435 -9.46 5.33 -9.14
CA ARG A 435 -10.61 6.15 -8.72
C ARG A 435 -11.30 5.63 -7.47
N ALA A 436 -11.39 6.47 -6.45
CA ALA A 436 -12.21 6.27 -5.27
C ALA A 436 -13.13 7.49 -5.07
N SER A 437 -13.99 7.77 -6.05
CA SER A 437 -14.90 8.92 -6.04
C SER A 437 -16.19 8.62 -5.30
N GLY A 438 -16.82 9.65 -4.73
CA GLY A 438 -18.18 9.54 -4.21
C GLY A 438 -19.22 9.38 -5.34
N GLY A 439 -20.32 8.71 -5.02
CA GLY A 439 -21.47 8.58 -5.89
C GLY A 439 -22.27 9.86 -5.99
N SER A 440 -22.96 10.06 -7.11
CA SER A 440 -23.83 11.22 -7.31
C SER A 440 -25.04 11.19 -6.37
N ALA A 441 -25.59 12.37 -6.09
CA ALA A 441 -26.88 12.49 -5.43
C ALA A 441 -28.00 11.86 -6.26
N GLY A 442 -29.03 11.33 -5.60
CA GLY A 442 -30.31 11.12 -6.25
C GLY A 442 -30.94 12.47 -6.60
N ILE A 443 -31.50 12.57 -7.80
CA ILE A 443 -32.16 13.79 -8.28
C ILE A 443 -33.64 13.74 -7.88
N GLY A 444 -34.20 14.86 -7.45
CA GLY A 444 -35.64 15.01 -7.23
C GLY A 444 -36.10 16.41 -7.63
N VAL A 445 -37.39 16.56 -7.93
CA VAL A 445 -37.93 17.85 -8.40
C VAL A 445 -37.92 18.87 -7.25
N GLY A 446 -36.97 19.80 -7.29
CA GLY A 446 -36.83 20.84 -6.25
C GLY A 446 -36.18 20.38 -4.95
N ASN A 447 -35.70 19.12 -4.88
CA ASN A 447 -34.97 18.57 -3.75
C ASN A 447 -34.06 17.43 -4.21
N ASN A 448 -32.75 17.54 -3.96
CA ASN A 448 -31.78 16.51 -4.30
C ASN A 448 -31.23 15.82 -3.05
N GLY A 449 -30.77 14.59 -3.20
CA GLY A 449 -29.95 13.94 -2.18
C GLY A 449 -28.60 14.64 -2.05
N GLY A 450 -27.85 14.26 -1.02
CA GLY A 450 -26.45 14.64 -0.87
C GLY A 450 -25.56 13.79 -1.76
N VAL A 451 -24.51 14.38 -2.33
CA VAL A 451 -23.44 13.64 -3.02
C VAL A 451 -22.61 12.83 -2.02
N GLY A 452 -22.09 11.68 -2.41
CA GLY A 452 -21.14 10.94 -1.58
C GLY A 452 -19.79 11.66 -1.48
N GLY A 453 -19.13 11.53 -0.34
CA GLY A 453 -17.75 11.99 -0.14
C GLY A 453 -16.75 11.18 -0.97
N ALA A 454 -15.62 11.79 -1.31
CA ALA A 454 -14.52 11.07 -1.93
C ALA A 454 -13.94 10.04 -0.94
N GLY A 455 -13.41 8.95 -1.49
CA GLY A 455 -12.67 7.93 -0.77
C GLY A 455 -11.21 8.32 -0.54
N ARG A 456 -10.32 7.33 -0.46
CA ARG A 456 -8.87 7.54 -0.33
C ARG A 456 -8.09 6.70 -1.33
N VAL A 457 -7.00 7.26 -1.83
CA VAL A 457 -5.98 6.53 -2.59
C VAL A 457 -4.65 6.73 -1.88
N THR A 458 -3.98 5.64 -1.52
CA THR A 458 -2.66 5.64 -0.91
C THR A 458 -1.71 4.86 -1.81
N ILE A 459 -0.56 5.44 -2.14
CA ILE A 459 0.46 4.76 -2.94
C ILE A 459 1.77 4.80 -2.16
N ALA A 460 2.35 3.62 -1.91
CA ALA A 460 3.71 3.51 -1.42
C ALA A 460 4.61 3.00 -2.54
N ALA A 461 5.52 3.85 -3.04
CA ALA A 461 6.44 3.47 -4.10
C ALA A 461 7.78 4.19 -4.04
N GLU A 462 8.82 3.59 -4.63
CA GLU A 462 10.08 4.29 -4.90
C GLU A 462 9.91 5.22 -6.10
N THR A 463 9.27 4.70 -7.14
CA THR A 463 8.95 5.45 -8.36
C THR A 463 7.44 5.46 -8.61
N LEU A 464 6.86 6.65 -8.70
CA LEU A 464 5.46 6.85 -9.07
C LEU A 464 5.34 7.75 -10.30
N THR A 465 4.52 7.33 -11.25
CA THR A 465 4.09 8.16 -12.40
C THR A 465 2.58 8.14 -12.54
N GLY A 466 2.00 9.22 -13.09
CA GLY A 466 0.55 9.35 -13.29
C GLY A 466 -0.17 10.09 -12.16
N THR A 467 -1.50 10.06 -12.19
CA THR A 467 -2.40 10.76 -11.26
C THR A 467 -3.62 9.88 -10.90
N THR A 468 -4.22 10.15 -9.75
CA THR A 468 -5.38 9.42 -9.23
C THR A 468 -6.52 10.37 -8.86
N VAL A 469 -7.72 9.82 -8.66
CA VAL A 469 -8.90 10.61 -8.25
C VAL A 469 -9.59 9.94 -7.05
N PRO A 470 -9.51 10.50 -5.83
CA PRO A 470 -8.78 11.72 -5.45
C PRO A 470 -7.26 11.56 -5.58
N THR A 471 -6.53 12.68 -5.50
CA THR A 471 -5.06 12.69 -5.47
C THR A 471 -4.55 11.78 -4.36
N ALA A 472 -3.60 10.92 -4.71
CA ALA A 472 -3.06 9.94 -3.79
C ALA A 472 -2.25 10.59 -2.67
N THR A 473 -2.39 10.04 -1.47
CA THR A 473 -1.39 10.21 -0.41
C THR A 473 -0.19 9.33 -0.76
N ILE A 474 0.98 9.94 -0.88
CA ILE A 474 2.22 9.23 -1.23
C ILE A 474 2.97 8.90 0.06
N GLY A 475 3.28 7.63 0.25
CA GLY A 475 4.15 7.15 1.31
C GLY A 475 5.44 6.58 0.74
N GLY A 476 6.52 6.63 1.51
CA GLY A 476 7.73 5.89 1.17
C GLY A 476 7.57 4.39 1.45
N VAL A 477 8.48 3.60 0.90
CA VAL A 477 8.55 2.15 1.12
C VAL A 477 9.63 1.74 2.12
N TYR A 478 10.51 2.64 2.53
CA TYR A 478 11.55 2.41 3.54
C TYR A 478 11.23 3.13 4.86
N PRO A 479 11.75 2.66 6.01
CA PRO A 479 11.68 3.44 7.25
C PRO A 479 12.47 4.76 7.11
N ALA A 480 12.15 5.76 7.93
CA ALA A 480 12.92 7.01 7.96
C ALA A 480 14.38 6.79 8.39
N ALA A 481 14.62 5.78 9.22
CA ALA A 481 15.95 5.38 9.66
C ALA A 481 16.01 3.88 9.97
N SER A 482 17.20 3.29 9.84
CA SER A 482 17.52 1.95 10.31
C SER A 482 18.89 1.93 10.97
N THR A 483 19.16 0.94 11.80
CA THR A 483 20.45 0.80 12.50
C THR A 483 20.90 -0.64 12.46
N VAL A 484 22.18 -0.85 12.14
CA VAL A 484 22.85 -2.17 12.20
C VAL A 484 24.00 -2.06 13.16
N VAL A 485 24.11 -3.02 14.07
CA VAL A 485 25.16 -3.11 15.09
C VAL A 485 25.86 -4.46 14.95
N SER A 486 27.18 -4.46 14.92
CA SER A 486 27.95 -5.71 14.91
C SER A 486 27.99 -6.36 16.29
N LYS A 487 28.37 -7.64 16.34
CA LYS A 487 28.95 -8.23 17.55
C LYS A 487 30.40 -7.79 17.73
N ASP A 488 31.04 -8.25 18.82
CA ASP A 488 32.45 -7.94 19.08
C ASP A 488 33.33 -8.63 18.03
N LEU A 489 33.92 -7.82 17.15
CA LEU A 489 34.75 -8.28 16.04
C LEU A 489 36.09 -8.89 16.50
N LEU A 490 36.52 -8.58 17.73
CA LEU A 490 37.78 -9.07 18.28
C LEU A 490 37.61 -10.29 19.18
N LEU A 491 36.38 -10.76 19.38
CA LEU A 491 36.11 -11.90 20.25
C LEU A 491 36.86 -13.15 19.77
N GLY A 492 37.68 -13.71 20.65
CA GLY A 492 38.48 -14.92 20.36
C GLY A 492 39.77 -14.67 19.58
N ARG A 493 40.06 -13.42 19.17
CA ARG A 493 41.35 -13.05 18.56
C ARG A 493 42.39 -12.85 19.67
N LYS A 494 43.56 -13.49 19.56
CA LYS A 494 44.68 -13.32 20.49
C LYS A 494 45.75 -12.40 19.88
N ALA A 495 46.45 -11.66 20.72
CA ALA A 495 47.61 -10.83 20.35
C ALA A 495 47.31 -9.68 19.37
N VAL A 496 46.15 -9.03 19.45
CA VAL A 496 45.92 -7.77 18.73
C VAL A 496 46.69 -6.65 19.44
N GLN A 497 47.77 -6.16 18.82
CA GLN A 497 48.64 -5.11 19.37
C GLN A 497 48.16 -3.69 19.04
N ALA A 498 47.43 -3.50 17.94
CA ALA A 498 46.81 -2.23 17.60
C ALA A 498 45.67 -2.41 16.58
N LEU A 499 44.67 -1.54 16.67
CA LEU A 499 43.67 -1.33 15.62
C LEU A 499 44.16 -0.21 14.71
N VAL A 500 44.28 -0.47 13.41
CA VAL A 500 44.84 0.49 12.45
C VAL A 500 43.72 1.33 11.84
N SER A 501 42.73 0.67 11.23
CA SER A 501 41.62 1.37 10.58
C SER A 501 40.38 0.49 10.40
N LEU A 502 39.24 1.15 10.25
CA LEU A 502 37.97 0.60 9.80
C LEU A 502 37.68 1.14 8.40
N ALA A 503 37.46 0.29 7.42
CA ALA A 503 37.03 0.70 6.08
C ALA A 503 35.61 0.20 5.80
N VAL A 504 34.73 1.09 5.38
CA VAL A 504 33.33 0.79 5.02
C VAL A 504 33.16 0.98 3.52
N ASP A 505 32.60 -0.01 2.84
CA ASP A 505 32.39 0.00 1.40
C ASP A 505 30.91 0.24 1.07
N VAL A 506 30.58 1.47 0.64
CA VAL A 506 29.23 1.86 0.24
C VAL A 506 29.09 1.68 -1.27
N ALA A 507 28.38 0.66 -1.70
CA ALA A 507 28.27 0.35 -3.13
C ALA A 507 27.35 1.32 -3.88
N HIS A 508 26.31 1.80 -3.20
CA HIS A 508 25.36 2.74 -3.78
C HIS A 508 24.65 3.54 -2.69
N ARG A 509 24.66 4.87 -2.83
CA ARG A 509 23.96 5.80 -1.96
C ARG A 509 23.11 6.75 -2.80
N PRO A 510 21.78 6.58 -2.80
CA PRO A 510 20.87 7.58 -3.33
C PRO A 510 21.09 8.94 -2.65
N SER A 511 21.00 10.04 -3.40
CA SER A 511 21.33 11.39 -2.92
C SER A 511 20.51 11.84 -1.69
N ALA A 512 19.26 11.35 -1.57
CA ALA A 512 18.37 11.61 -0.45
C ALA A 512 18.61 10.71 0.79
N THR A 513 19.61 9.83 0.73
CA THR A 513 19.95 8.90 1.82
C THR A 513 21.31 9.22 2.44
N LYS A 514 21.45 8.86 3.71
CA LYS A 514 22.67 8.99 4.49
C LYS A 514 23.06 7.65 5.06
N VAL A 515 24.34 7.35 5.03
CA VAL A 515 24.95 6.23 5.76
C VAL A 515 25.93 6.81 6.75
N LYS A 516 25.75 6.49 8.03
CA LYS A 516 26.67 6.87 9.09
C LYS A 516 27.34 5.69 9.74
N VAL A 517 28.63 5.84 10.03
CA VAL A 517 29.42 4.86 10.76
C VAL A 517 29.86 5.43 12.11
N SER A 518 29.68 4.61 13.14
CA SER A 518 30.21 4.85 14.48
C SER A 518 30.87 3.57 15.00
N VAL A 519 31.79 3.72 15.94
CA VAL A 519 32.48 2.59 16.60
C VAL A 519 32.26 2.63 18.10
N SER A 520 32.44 1.49 18.75
CA SER A 520 32.33 1.34 20.21
C SER A 520 33.30 0.29 20.72
N THR A 521 33.75 0.46 21.98
CA THR A 521 34.57 -0.51 22.70
C THR A 521 33.79 -1.28 23.79
N ASP A 522 32.55 -0.88 24.07
CA ASP A 522 31.67 -1.51 25.07
C ASP A 522 30.33 -1.99 24.47
N GLY A 523 30.07 -1.66 23.19
CA GLY A 523 28.84 -1.99 22.48
C GLY A 523 27.62 -1.17 22.91
N THR A 524 27.83 -0.04 23.59
CA THR A 524 26.79 0.87 24.12
C THR A 524 27.11 2.36 23.91
N SER A 525 28.37 2.76 24.07
CA SER A 525 28.90 4.12 23.90
C SER A 525 29.47 4.24 22.49
N TRP A 526 28.86 5.09 21.66
CA TRP A 526 29.18 5.19 20.23
C TRP A 526 29.94 6.49 19.93
N TYR A 527 31.08 6.35 19.26
CA TYR A 527 31.92 7.45 18.81
C TYR A 527 31.81 7.58 17.30
N GLY A 528 31.56 8.80 16.81
CA GLY A 528 31.51 9.06 15.37
C GLY A 528 32.83 8.68 14.74
N ALA A 529 32.78 7.78 13.76
CA ALA A 529 33.94 7.28 13.04
C ALA A 529 34.21 8.10 11.76
N MET A 530 33.42 9.14 11.48
CA MET A 530 33.59 9.93 10.27
C MET A 530 34.76 10.91 10.36
N PRO A 531 35.43 11.23 9.23
CA PRO A 531 36.32 12.38 9.15
C PRO A 531 35.62 13.65 9.67
N PRO A 532 36.36 14.57 10.32
CA PRO A 532 35.82 15.88 10.67
C PRO A 532 35.24 16.55 9.42
N ASN A 533 33.94 16.90 9.47
CA ASN A 533 33.13 17.52 8.40
C ASN A 533 32.41 16.58 7.41
N ALA A 534 32.46 15.25 7.58
CA ALA A 534 31.57 14.34 6.84
C ALA A 534 30.33 14.03 7.68
N ASP A 535 29.14 14.30 7.14
CA ASP A 535 27.85 13.93 7.76
C ASP A 535 27.29 12.61 7.21
N THR A 536 27.93 12.03 6.19
CA THR A 536 27.48 10.86 5.42
C THR A 536 28.67 10.24 4.69
N LEU A 537 28.72 8.90 4.65
CA LEU A 537 29.66 8.17 3.80
C LEU A 537 29.29 8.34 2.33
N GLU A 538 30.28 8.55 1.47
CA GLU A 538 30.09 8.59 0.01
C GLU A 538 30.18 7.19 -0.59
N ASP A 539 29.77 7.06 -1.86
CA ASP A 539 29.97 5.83 -2.64
C ASP A 539 31.46 5.46 -2.71
N GLY A 540 31.74 4.16 -2.61
CA GLY A 540 33.06 3.58 -2.52
C GLY A 540 33.53 3.33 -1.09
N THR A 541 34.84 3.15 -0.93
CA THR A 541 35.45 2.84 0.35
C THR A 541 35.80 4.11 1.13
N THR A 542 35.22 4.26 2.32
CA THR A 542 35.66 5.25 3.30
C THR A 542 36.48 4.57 4.41
N THR A 543 37.72 5.04 4.61
CA THR A 543 38.60 4.54 5.67
C THR A 543 38.62 5.50 6.85
N VAL A 544 38.46 4.94 8.04
CA VAL A 544 38.43 5.60 9.32
C VAL A 544 39.62 5.13 10.14
N PRO A 545 40.52 6.03 10.57
CA PRO A 545 41.57 5.66 11.51
C PRO A 545 40.96 5.30 12.86
N LEU A 546 41.45 4.23 13.49
CA LEU A 546 41.01 3.81 14.82
C LEU A 546 42.14 4.06 15.82
N ASP A 547 41.79 4.66 16.96
CA ASP A 547 42.67 4.74 18.13
C ASP A 547 41.95 4.03 19.29
N VAL A 548 42.19 2.72 19.39
CA VAL A 548 41.50 1.85 20.34
C VAL A 548 42.56 1.12 21.18
N PRO A 549 42.43 1.11 22.52
CA PRO A 549 43.40 0.46 23.39
C PRO A 549 43.55 -1.04 23.10
N VAL A 550 44.77 -1.54 23.31
CA VAL A 550 45.11 -2.97 23.26
C VAL A 550 44.21 -3.76 24.20
N GLY A 551 43.59 -4.82 23.68
CA GLY A 551 42.72 -5.72 24.45
C GLY A 551 41.29 -5.20 24.67
N ALA A 552 40.91 -4.05 24.09
CA ALA A 552 39.51 -3.63 24.06
C ALA A 552 38.69 -4.45 23.04
N SER A 553 37.38 -4.55 23.27
CA SER A 553 36.43 -5.02 22.25
C SER A 553 36.26 -4.01 21.13
N LEU A 554 35.75 -4.44 19.98
CA LEU A 554 35.40 -3.54 18.88
C LEU A 554 34.05 -3.89 18.27
N PHE A 555 33.20 -2.87 18.18
CA PHE A 555 31.91 -2.93 17.50
C PHE A 555 31.81 -1.79 16.49
N TYR A 556 31.08 -2.01 15.39
CA TYR A 556 30.62 -0.94 14.52
C TYR A 556 29.10 -0.78 14.61
N GLN A 557 28.64 0.43 14.31
CA GLN A 557 27.24 0.74 14.06
C GLN A 557 27.13 1.48 12.74
N LEU A 558 26.24 0.97 11.88
CA LEU A 558 25.79 1.67 10.68
C LEU A 558 24.40 2.24 10.94
N ARG A 559 24.22 3.54 10.70
CA ARG A 559 22.90 4.18 10.69
C ARG A 559 22.56 4.61 9.28
N PHE A 560 21.44 4.14 8.79
CA PHE A 560 20.87 4.59 7.53
C PHE A 560 19.78 5.61 7.86
N GLU A 561 19.74 6.73 7.14
CA GLU A 561 18.65 7.71 7.18
C GLU A 561 18.23 8.03 5.75
N GLY A 562 16.94 8.29 5.50
CA GLY A 562 16.48 8.57 4.14
C GLY A 562 15.11 9.23 4.07
N ASP A 563 14.73 9.62 2.85
CA ASP A 563 13.42 10.17 2.52
C ASP A 563 12.31 9.13 2.40
N GLN A 564 12.60 7.86 2.76
CA GLN A 564 11.72 6.70 2.69
C GLN A 564 11.47 6.13 1.28
N HIS A 565 12.05 6.70 0.21
CA HIS A 565 11.78 6.28 -1.18
C HIS A 565 12.95 5.54 -1.84
N ALA A 566 14.14 5.61 -1.26
CA ALA A 566 15.29 4.85 -1.70
C ALA A 566 16.14 4.38 -0.50
N THR A 567 17.06 3.45 -0.74
CA THR A 567 17.96 2.94 0.29
C THR A 567 19.40 2.83 -0.20
N ALA A 568 20.34 3.16 0.69
CA ALA A 568 21.76 2.94 0.45
C ALA A 568 22.14 1.47 0.69
N ARG A 569 23.23 1.03 0.04
CA ARG A 569 23.77 -0.32 0.13
C ARG A 569 25.20 -0.28 0.65
N VAL A 570 25.47 -1.01 1.73
CA VAL A 570 26.82 -1.24 2.27
C VAL A 570 27.17 -2.69 2.00
N GLU A 571 28.21 -2.94 1.22
CA GLU A 571 28.62 -4.29 0.86
C GLU A 571 29.50 -4.92 1.93
N ARG A 572 30.42 -4.15 2.51
CA ARG A 572 31.44 -4.72 3.41
C ARG A 572 31.93 -3.74 4.45
N VAL A 573 32.32 -4.27 5.60
CA VAL A 573 33.11 -3.57 6.63
C VAL A 573 34.42 -4.34 6.85
N ARG A 574 35.54 -3.62 6.85
CA ARG A 574 36.89 -4.18 7.02
C ARG A 574 37.57 -3.53 8.21
N VAL A 575 38.23 -4.32 9.04
CA VAL A 575 39.07 -3.85 10.14
C VAL A 575 40.48 -4.38 9.92
N ILE A 576 41.46 -3.47 9.88
CA ILE A 576 42.88 -3.82 9.84
C ILE A 576 43.42 -3.78 11.27
N VAL A 577 43.99 -4.89 11.72
CA VAL A 577 44.67 -5.01 13.02
C VAL A 577 46.15 -5.33 12.82
N ARG A 578 47.00 -4.90 13.75
CA ARG A 578 48.40 -5.36 13.86
C ARG A 578 48.52 -6.39 14.96
N ARG A 579 49.24 -7.48 14.67
CA ARG A 579 49.56 -8.53 15.64
C ARG A 579 50.93 -8.41 16.24
#